data_AF-M2QID1-F1
#
_entry.id   AF-M2QID1-F1
#
_cell.length_a   1.000
_cell.length_b   1.000
_cell.length_c   1.000
_cell.angle_alpha   90.00
_cell.angle_beta   90.00
_cell.angle_gamma   90.00
#
_symmetry.space_group_name_H-M   'P 1'
#
loop_
_entity.id
_entity.type
_entity.pdbx_description
1 polymer ?
#
loop_
_entity_poly.entity_id
_entity_poly.type
_entity_poly.pdbx_seq_one_letter_code
_entity_poly.pdbx_strand_id
1 'polypeptide(L)'
;IIDTPGFGDTRGPEWDQKITEQIKEAFETKVLDLNAICFVASSSHVRLTASQRYVFGNIINLFGKDVKKHFIAMLTFCDGEDPQVINSLKSKDCIFSTIIPEIDNPWYFKFNNSAIYKDNTEDVFTQMFWKLGMKSFDDFITKLVNLPRISLEQSREVLKSRECIKAQLDAIKISLNIGFSKMNEIKEIYEQLYLNREKVKNNENFIMTTDVTVEKKVDLKKGEVVLGCLKCDGICHDPCHCPHVFEDGEEKVTCYLHQNESGNCVVCGHSHKDHRYWKYRIVYETVKKQETLEDVFERYNEGKKKCC
;
A
#
# COMPACT_ATOMS: atom_id res chain seq x y z
N ILE A 1 25.07 -4.37 7.12
CA ILE A 1 24.42 -3.04 7.25
C ILE A 1 23.70 -2.78 5.94
N ILE A 2 22.43 -2.39 5.98
CA ILE A 2 21.65 -2.05 4.80
C ILE A 2 21.40 -0.55 4.86
N ASP A 3 21.92 0.18 3.87
CA ASP A 3 21.69 1.61 3.75
C ASP A 3 20.54 1.87 2.78
N THR A 4 19.65 2.80 3.13
CA THR A 4 18.46 3.13 2.35
C THR A 4 18.57 4.55 1.81
N PRO A 5 17.99 4.85 0.63
CA PRO A 5 17.89 6.23 0.17
C PRO A 5 17.23 7.13 1.22
N GLY A 6 17.73 8.37 1.35
CA GLY A 6 17.19 9.34 2.29
C GLY A 6 15.78 9.80 1.91
N PHE A 7 14.96 10.02 2.94
CA PHE A 7 13.59 10.53 2.82
C PHE A 7 13.53 12.05 2.92
N GLY A 8 12.52 12.67 2.29
CA GLY A 8 12.29 14.10 2.38
C GLY A 8 13.28 14.96 1.60
N ASP A 9 13.83 14.42 0.52
CA ASP A 9 14.63 15.17 -0.45
C ASP A 9 13.72 16.06 -1.33
N THR A 10 14.32 17.03 -2.03
CA THR A 10 13.70 17.98 -2.97
C THR A 10 12.87 17.34 -4.09
N ARG A 11 12.94 16.00 -4.23
CA ARG A 11 12.22 15.18 -5.23
C ARG A 11 10.74 14.96 -4.91
N GLY A 12 10.28 15.32 -3.71
CA GLY A 12 8.87 15.38 -3.35
C GLY A 12 8.23 14.04 -2.91
N PRO A 13 6.92 14.06 -2.56
CA PRO A 13 6.24 12.95 -1.90
C PRO A 13 6.17 11.64 -2.73
N GLU A 14 6.13 11.74 -4.05
CA GLU A 14 6.13 10.57 -4.94
C GLU A 14 7.42 9.74 -4.80
N TRP A 15 8.55 10.41 -4.59
CA TRP A 15 9.83 9.75 -4.38
C TRP A 15 9.87 9.02 -3.03
N ASP A 16 9.32 9.63 -1.97
CA ASP A 16 9.21 8.99 -0.65
C ASP A 16 8.30 7.75 -0.70
N GLN A 17 7.23 7.78 -1.50
CA GLN A 17 6.40 6.60 -1.75
C GLN A 17 7.20 5.49 -2.42
N LYS A 18 7.99 5.82 -3.46
CA LYS A 18 8.84 4.85 -4.14
C LYS A 18 9.89 4.24 -3.22
N ILE A 19 10.52 5.03 -2.34
CA ILE A 19 11.45 4.51 -1.34
C ILE A 19 10.73 3.55 -0.39
N THR A 20 9.51 3.89 0.05
CA THR A 20 8.69 3.03 0.90
C THR A 20 8.38 1.69 0.20
N GLU A 21 8.06 1.72 -1.09
CA GLU A 21 7.82 0.53 -1.91
C GLU A 21 9.08 -0.32 -2.07
N GLN A 22 10.25 0.29 -2.29
CA GLN A 22 11.54 -0.43 -2.36
C GLN A 22 11.91 -1.11 -1.04
N ILE A 23 11.66 -0.42 0.08
CA ILE A 23 11.87 -0.98 1.42
C ILE A 23 10.92 -2.16 1.66
N LYS A 24 9.64 -2.01 1.28
CA LYS A 24 8.65 -3.09 1.32
C LYS A 24 9.14 -4.31 0.52
N GLU A 25 9.54 -4.11 -0.73
CA GLU A 25 10.05 -5.18 -1.61
C GLU A 25 11.28 -5.88 -1.02
N ALA A 26 12.22 -5.10 -0.46
CA ALA A 26 13.42 -5.65 0.17
C ALA A 26 13.07 -6.56 1.36
N PHE A 27 12.09 -6.19 2.20
CA PHE A 27 11.65 -7.01 3.33
C PHE A 27 10.81 -8.23 2.92
N GLU A 28 10.15 -8.17 1.76
CA GLU A 28 9.42 -9.29 1.21
C GLU A 28 10.34 -10.33 0.55
N THR A 29 11.48 -9.91 -0.01
CA THR A 29 12.27 -10.76 -0.92
C THR A 29 13.72 -11.00 -0.51
N LYS A 30 14.38 -10.05 0.15
CA LYS A 30 15.84 -10.04 0.35
C LYS A 30 16.26 -10.12 1.81
N VAL A 31 15.49 -9.51 2.71
CA VAL A 31 15.81 -9.40 4.13
C VAL A 31 14.84 -10.29 4.90
N LEU A 32 15.35 -11.40 5.42
CA LEU A 32 14.52 -12.36 6.15
C LEU A 32 14.36 -11.97 7.62
N ASP A 33 15.35 -11.30 8.18
CA ASP A 33 15.49 -10.99 9.59
C ASP A 33 16.47 -9.81 9.80
N LEU A 34 16.51 -9.25 11.01
CA LEU A 34 17.43 -8.17 11.39
C LEU A 34 17.67 -8.12 12.91
N ASN A 35 18.69 -7.41 13.36
CA ASN A 35 18.90 -7.12 14.79
C ASN A 35 18.33 -5.77 15.21
N ALA A 36 18.43 -4.76 14.33
CA ALA A 36 17.96 -3.40 14.63
C ALA A 36 17.55 -2.66 13.35
N ILE A 37 16.61 -1.73 13.51
CA ILE A 37 16.24 -0.72 12.51
C ILE A 37 16.68 0.63 13.05
N CYS A 38 17.66 1.23 12.39
CA CYS A 38 18.26 2.46 12.85
C CYS A 38 17.65 3.66 12.14
N PHE A 39 16.98 4.53 12.89
CA PHE A 39 16.47 5.78 12.37
C PHE A 39 17.47 6.91 12.58
N VAL A 40 18.02 7.45 11.49
CA VAL A 40 19.04 8.50 11.53
C VAL A 40 18.39 9.88 11.42
N ALA A 41 18.61 10.74 12.41
CA ALA A 41 18.19 12.15 12.39
C ALA A 41 19.33 13.07 12.81
N SER A 42 19.27 14.34 12.40
CA SER A 42 20.21 15.37 12.88
C SER A 42 19.70 15.98 14.19
N SER A 43 20.62 16.20 15.14
CA SER A 43 20.35 16.70 16.50
C SER A 43 19.72 18.10 16.52
N SER A 44 20.05 18.94 15.53
CA SER A 44 19.67 20.35 15.44
C SER A 44 18.25 20.56 14.92
N HIS A 45 17.58 19.50 14.46
CA HIS A 45 16.20 19.60 13.99
C HIS A 45 15.24 19.72 15.18
N VAL A 46 14.85 20.96 15.47
CA VAL A 46 13.89 21.31 16.53
C VAL A 46 12.53 20.65 16.30
N ARG A 47 12.14 20.50 15.02
CA ARG A 47 10.89 19.89 14.57
C ARG A 47 11.15 18.93 13.43
N LEU A 48 10.59 17.73 13.53
CA LEU A 48 10.45 16.86 12.37
C LEU A 48 9.54 17.54 11.33
N THR A 49 9.92 17.50 10.07
CA THR A 49 9.05 18.01 9.00
C THR A 49 7.80 17.15 8.86
N ALA A 50 6.75 17.67 8.21
CA ALA A 50 5.56 16.87 7.92
C ALA A 50 5.91 15.62 7.08
N SER A 51 6.84 15.76 6.13
CA SER A 51 7.36 14.65 5.33
C SER A 51 8.07 13.60 6.18
N GLN A 52 8.95 14.00 7.10
CA GLN A 52 9.65 13.06 8.00
C GLN A 52 8.66 12.30 8.90
N ARG A 53 7.67 13.00 9.47
CA ARG A 53 6.61 12.35 10.27
C ARG A 53 5.81 11.33 9.46
N TYR A 54 5.43 11.69 8.24
CA TYR A 54 4.71 10.81 7.32
C TYR A 54 5.52 9.54 7.02
N VAL A 55 6.80 9.70 6.73
CA VAL A 55 7.74 8.60 6.48
C VAL A 55 7.89 7.70 7.70
N PHE A 56 7.99 8.24 8.92
CA PHE A 56 8.01 7.41 10.14
C PHE A 56 6.74 6.61 10.29
N GLY A 57 5.59 7.24 10.01
CA GLY A 57 4.29 6.59 9.92
C GLY A 57 4.37 5.36 9.03
N ASN A 58 4.78 5.56 7.79
CA ASN A 58 4.84 4.49 6.81
C ASN A 58 5.79 3.37 7.24
N ILE A 59 7.04 3.69 7.57
CA ILE A 59 8.07 2.70 7.88
C ILE A 59 7.74 1.91 9.14
N ILE A 60 7.37 2.57 10.25
CA ILE A 60 7.02 1.85 11.49
C ILE A 60 5.80 0.96 11.26
N ASN A 61 4.84 1.43 10.47
CA ASN A 61 3.65 0.63 10.18
C ASN A 61 3.96 -0.54 9.22
N LEU A 62 5.04 -0.55 8.43
CA LEU A 62 5.40 -1.71 7.61
C LEU A 62 5.68 -2.96 8.47
N PHE A 63 6.09 -2.77 9.73
CA PHE A 63 6.52 -3.86 10.57
C PHE A 63 5.44 -4.40 11.50
N GLY A 64 5.55 -5.69 11.80
CA GLY A 64 4.82 -6.34 12.88
C GLY A 64 5.13 -5.72 14.24
N LYS A 65 4.24 -5.96 15.21
CA LYS A 65 4.41 -5.42 16.58
C LYS A 65 5.69 -5.92 17.24
N ASP A 66 6.10 -7.14 16.91
CA ASP A 66 7.30 -7.79 17.41
C ASP A 66 8.60 -7.05 17.05
N VAL A 67 8.65 -6.40 15.88
CA VAL A 67 9.82 -5.67 15.38
C VAL A 67 9.95 -4.27 15.97
N LYS A 68 8.89 -3.69 16.54
CA LYS A 68 8.91 -2.31 17.08
C LYS A 68 9.96 -2.07 18.15
N LYS A 69 10.24 -3.07 18.98
CA LYS A 69 11.30 -3.04 20.02
C LYS A 69 12.73 -3.03 19.46
N HIS A 70 12.91 -3.31 18.16
CA HIS A 70 14.20 -3.31 17.48
C HIS A 70 14.54 -1.95 16.83
N PHE A 71 13.69 -0.95 16.98
CA PHE A 71 14.00 0.40 16.51
C PHE A 71 15.01 1.09 17.43
N ILE A 72 15.93 1.86 16.84
CA ILE A 72 16.91 2.67 17.56
C ILE A 72 17.02 4.02 16.84
N ALA A 73 16.95 5.13 17.58
CA ALA A 73 17.24 6.44 17.00
C ALA A 73 18.75 6.74 17.07
N MET A 74 19.35 7.10 15.94
CA MET A 74 20.73 7.55 15.81
C MET A 74 20.75 9.05 15.53
N LEU A 75 21.15 9.85 16.51
CA LEU A 75 21.12 11.31 16.44
C LEU A 75 22.50 11.81 16.06
N THR A 76 22.65 12.33 14.85
CA THR A 76 23.91 12.82 14.28
C THR A 76 24.13 14.31 14.56
N PHE A 77 25.35 14.79 14.38
CA PHE A 77 25.75 16.19 14.64
C PHE A 77 25.49 16.60 16.10
N CYS A 78 25.70 15.69 17.04
CA CYS A 78 25.56 15.99 18.47
C CYS A 78 26.86 16.64 18.99
N ASP A 79 26.91 17.97 19.05
CA ASP A 79 28.09 18.72 19.50
C ASP A 79 28.21 18.88 21.03
N GLY A 80 27.34 18.21 21.81
CA GLY A 80 27.45 18.08 23.27
C GLY A 80 26.21 18.45 24.06
N GLU A 81 25.29 19.23 23.47
CA GLU A 81 24.01 19.58 24.09
C GLU A 81 22.95 18.49 23.94
N ASP A 82 21.85 18.61 24.67
CA ASP A 82 20.71 17.71 24.52
C ASP A 82 20.04 17.89 23.15
N PRO A 83 19.97 16.84 22.31
CA PRO A 83 19.43 16.95 20.96
C PRO A 83 17.97 17.41 20.99
N GLN A 84 17.69 18.53 20.34
CA GLN A 84 16.34 19.13 20.33
C GLN A 84 15.32 18.20 19.64
N VAL A 85 15.79 17.37 18.71
CA VAL A 85 14.99 16.36 18.01
C VAL A 85 14.35 15.32 18.94
N ILE A 86 14.89 15.10 20.15
CA ILE A 86 14.31 14.19 21.15
C ILE A 86 12.89 14.60 21.51
N ASN A 87 12.64 15.90 21.69
CA ASN A 87 11.30 16.41 22.01
C ASN A 87 10.31 16.15 20.87
N SER A 88 10.78 16.23 19.62
CA SER A 88 9.99 15.89 18.44
C SER A 88 9.67 14.39 18.34
N LEU A 89 10.65 13.53 18.63
CA LEU A 89 10.44 12.07 18.62
C LEU A 89 9.49 11.60 19.73
N LYS A 90 9.50 12.29 20.88
CA LYS A 90 8.59 12.04 22.00
C LYS A 90 7.22 12.72 21.86
N SER A 91 7.04 13.61 20.88
CA SER A 91 5.77 14.30 20.68
C SER A 91 4.66 13.30 20.32
N LYS A 92 3.44 13.55 20.82
CA LYS A 92 2.25 12.76 20.47
C LYS A 92 1.95 12.77 18.97
N ASP A 93 2.37 13.81 18.26
CA ASP A 93 2.20 13.93 16.82
C ASP A 93 3.21 13.09 16.02
N CYS A 94 4.19 12.49 16.69
CA CYS A 94 5.18 11.61 16.08
C CYS A 94 4.88 10.16 16.45
N ILE A 95 4.65 9.30 15.45
CA ILE A 95 4.38 7.88 15.68
C ILE A 95 5.54 7.17 16.39
N PHE A 96 6.77 7.69 16.27
CA PHE A 96 7.93 7.12 16.96
C PHE A 96 7.73 7.13 18.48
N SER A 97 7.00 8.12 19.03
CA SER A 97 6.65 8.18 20.45
C SER A 97 5.88 6.94 20.93
N THR A 98 5.13 6.29 20.03
CA THR A 98 4.34 5.10 20.35
C THR A 98 5.18 3.84 20.53
N ILE A 99 6.38 3.80 19.95
CA ILE A 99 7.28 2.63 20.03
C ILE A 99 8.40 2.81 21.06
N ILE A 100 8.70 4.05 21.51
CA ILE A 100 9.69 4.30 22.56
C ILE A 100 9.48 3.42 23.80
N PRO A 101 8.25 3.24 24.34
CA PRO A 101 8.03 2.38 25.50
C PRO A 101 8.29 0.89 25.25
N GLU A 102 8.30 0.45 23.99
CA GLU A 102 8.56 -0.94 23.60
C GLU A 102 10.06 -1.23 23.44
N ILE A 103 10.91 -0.20 23.35
CA ILE A 103 12.34 -0.32 23.10
C ILE A 103 13.10 -0.35 24.43
N ASP A 104 13.93 -1.38 24.63
CA ASP A 104 14.83 -1.44 25.78
C ASP A 104 15.78 -0.24 25.78
N ASN A 105 16.07 0.33 26.94
CA ASN A 105 17.00 1.46 27.02
C ASN A 105 18.44 1.04 26.67
N PRO A 106 19.23 1.93 26.04
CA PRO A 106 18.82 3.22 25.50
C PRO A 106 18.06 3.08 24.17
N TRP A 107 16.99 3.84 23.96
CA TRP A 107 16.22 3.88 22.70
C TRP A 107 16.83 4.82 21.65
N TYR A 108 17.85 5.61 22.02
CA TYR A 108 18.60 6.47 21.11
C TYR A 108 20.08 6.57 21.50
N PHE A 109 20.91 6.90 20.52
CA PHE A 109 22.34 7.20 20.68
C PHE A 109 22.69 8.53 20.03
N LYS A 110 23.65 9.24 20.62
CA LYS A 110 24.16 10.52 20.12
C LYS A 110 25.49 10.28 19.40
N PHE A 111 25.63 10.78 18.17
CA PHE A 111 26.85 10.65 17.37
C PHE A 111 27.40 12.04 17.06
N ASN A 112 28.65 12.26 17.48
CA ASN A 112 29.44 13.42 17.06
C ASN A 112 30.25 13.03 15.82
N ASN A 113 29.87 13.61 14.68
CA ASN A 113 30.50 13.30 13.40
C ASN A 113 31.54 14.36 12.99
N SER A 114 31.81 15.35 13.86
CA SER A 114 32.60 16.55 13.57
C SER A 114 34.08 16.25 13.32
N ALA A 115 34.58 15.11 13.81
CA ALA A 115 35.94 14.62 13.57
C ALA A 115 36.06 13.63 12.40
N ILE A 116 34.97 13.06 11.88
CA ILE A 116 35.04 12.01 10.85
C ILE A 116 35.65 12.52 9.54
N TYR A 117 35.44 13.80 9.23
CA TYR A 117 35.90 14.43 7.99
C TYR A 117 37.05 15.43 8.22
N LYS A 118 37.78 15.30 9.33
CA LYS A 118 38.90 16.19 9.68
C LYS A 118 40.23 15.52 9.33
N ASP A 119 41.01 16.19 8.49
CA ASP A 119 42.33 15.70 8.07
C ASP A 119 43.41 15.92 9.14
N ASN A 120 43.25 16.93 10.00
CA ASN A 120 44.23 17.25 11.04
C ASN A 120 43.98 16.44 12.32
N THR A 121 44.52 15.22 12.36
CA THR A 121 44.39 14.31 13.52
C THR A 121 45.23 14.73 14.73
N GLU A 122 46.13 15.72 14.59
CA GLU A 122 46.95 16.25 15.69
C GLU A 122 46.22 17.35 16.48
N ASP A 123 45.15 17.93 15.92
CA ASP A 123 44.33 18.93 16.60
C ASP A 123 43.61 18.32 17.82
N VAL A 124 43.75 18.99 18.98
CA VAL A 124 43.24 18.53 20.28
C VAL A 124 41.73 18.37 20.26
N PHE A 125 41.01 19.30 19.61
CA PHE A 125 39.55 19.21 19.50
C PHE A 125 39.13 18.05 18.61
N THR A 126 39.81 17.83 17.50
CA THR A 126 39.58 16.70 16.59
C THR A 126 39.76 15.36 17.32
N GLN A 127 40.83 15.20 18.11
CA GLN A 127 41.03 13.99 18.91
C GLN A 127 39.96 13.81 20.00
N MET A 128 39.54 14.90 20.64
CA MET A 128 38.48 14.86 21.65
C MET A 128 37.14 14.43 21.05
N PHE A 129 36.73 15.05 19.93
CA PHE A 129 35.51 14.69 19.21
C PHE A 129 35.57 13.27 18.65
N TRP A 130 36.73 12.82 18.18
CA TRP A 130 36.94 11.43 17.75
C TRP A 130 36.71 10.44 18.89
N LYS A 131 37.32 10.67 20.06
CA LYS A 131 37.11 9.82 21.25
C LYS A 131 35.64 9.79 21.68
N LEU A 132 34.96 10.94 21.64
CA LEU A 132 33.53 11.01 21.97
C LEU A 132 32.68 10.23 20.96
N GLY A 133 32.95 10.38 19.66
CA GLY A 133 32.27 9.64 18.60
C GLY A 133 32.48 8.13 18.73
N MET A 134 33.72 7.69 18.91
CA MET A 134 34.06 6.27 19.07
C MET A 134 33.39 5.65 20.30
N LYS A 135 33.35 6.36 21.44
CA LYS A 135 32.63 5.90 22.62
C LYS A 135 31.14 5.69 22.32
N SER A 136 30.50 6.60 21.59
CA SER A 136 29.10 6.43 21.18
C SER A 136 28.90 5.21 20.28
N PHE A 137 29.86 4.92 19.39
CA PHE A 137 29.83 3.69 18.59
C PHE A 137 30.02 2.44 19.45
N ASP A 138 30.93 2.44 20.41
CA ASP A 138 31.14 1.31 21.33
C ASP A 138 29.86 1.02 22.14
N ASP A 139 29.19 2.05 22.65
CA ASP A 139 27.92 1.92 23.37
C ASP A 139 26.81 1.35 22.46
N PHE A 140 26.73 1.83 21.21
CA PHE A 140 25.77 1.34 20.21
C PHE A 140 26.03 -0.11 19.82
N ILE A 141 27.28 -0.48 19.52
CA ILE A 141 27.65 -1.86 19.16
C ILE A 141 27.41 -2.80 20.34
N THR A 142 27.71 -2.37 21.57
CA THR A 142 27.43 -3.15 22.79
C THR A 142 25.93 -3.46 22.89
N LYS A 143 25.05 -2.50 22.61
CA LYS A 143 23.60 -2.78 22.55
C LYS A 143 23.26 -3.70 21.39
N LEU A 144 23.77 -3.44 20.20
CA LEU A 144 23.45 -4.18 18.98
C LEU A 144 23.79 -5.68 19.08
N VAL A 145 24.95 -6.01 19.67
CA VAL A 145 25.38 -7.40 19.86
C VAL A 145 24.47 -8.15 20.84
N ASN A 146 23.85 -7.45 21.79
CA ASN A 146 22.91 -8.02 22.74
C ASN A 146 21.46 -8.05 22.22
N LEU A 147 21.17 -7.40 21.09
CA LEU A 147 19.84 -7.45 20.49
C LEU A 147 19.64 -8.77 19.74
N PRO A 148 18.60 -9.56 20.10
CA PRO A 148 18.33 -10.80 19.40
C PRO A 148 17.99 -10.53 17.94
N ARG A 149 18.26 -11.50 17.08
CA ARG A 149 17.82 -11.46 15.68
C ARG A 149 16.30 -11.69 15.64
N ILE A 150 15.57 -10.87 14.90
CA ILE A 150 14.13 -10.98 14.74
C ILE A 150 13.76 -11.31 13.30
N SER A 151 12.90 -12.30 13.11
CA SER A 151 12.32 -12.66 11.82
C SER A 151 11.36 -11.58 11.33
N LEU A 152 11.41 -11.23 10.05
CA LEU A 152 10.45 -10.32 9.41
C LEU A 152 9.19 -11.04 8.90
N GLU A 153 8.95 -12.29 9.29
CA GLU A 153 7.80 -13.08 8.85
C GLU A 153 6.45 -12.42 9.18
N GLN A 154 6.23 -12.01 10.43
CA GLN A 154 5.01 -11.29 10.80
C GLN A 154 4.85 -9.98 10.03
N SER A 155 5.96 -9.28 9.76
CA SER A 155 5.93 -8.06 8.95
C SER A 155 5.49 -8.36 7.51
N ARG A 156 5.98 -9.45 6.90
CA ARG A 156 5.54 -9.90 5.58
C ARG A 156 4.05 -10.29 5.57
N GLU A 157 3.55 -10.92 6.62
CA GLU A 157 2.12 -11.22 6.75
C GLU A 157 1.26 -9.95 6.81
N VAL A 158 1.70 -8.93 7.57
CA VAL A 158 1.02 -7.62 7.62
C VAL A 158 0.98 -6.97 6.25
N LEU A 159 2.07 -7.02 5.49
CA LEU A 159 2.14 -6.46 4.14
C LEU A 159 1.21 -7.17 3.16
N LYS A 160 1.18 -8.51 3.18
CA LYS A 160 0.25 -9.33 2.37
C LYS A 160 -1.21 -9.03 2.74
N SER A 161 -1.53 -8.95 4.03
CA SER A 161 -2.88 -8.65 4.52
C SER A 161 -3.36 -7.27 4.06
N ARG A 162 -2.49 -6.25 4.06
CA ARG A 162 -2.84 -4.93 3.51
C ARG A 162 -3.15 -4.95 2.03
N GLU A 163 -2.37 -5.70 1.26
CA GLU A 163 -2.62 -5.83 -0.18
C GLU A 163 -3.95 -6.55 -0.47
N CYS A 164 -4.27 -7.57 0.35
CA CYS A 164 -5.56 -8.23 0.37
C CYS A 164 -6.73 -7.26 0.59
N ILE A 165 -6.64 -6.45 1.66
CA ILE A 165 -7.67 -5.47 2.00
C ILE A 165 -7.82 -4.44 0.87
N LYS A 166 -6.70 -3.97 0.29
CA LYS A 166 -6.73 -3.01 -0.82
C LYS A 166 -7.48 -3.57 -2.03
N ALA A 167 -7.17 -4.80 -2.46
CA ALA A 167 -7.86 -5.44 -3.57
C ALA A 167 -9.36 -5.65 -3.31
N GLN A 168 -9.75 -6.02 -2.08
CA GLN A 168 -11.16 -6.12 -1.71
C GLN A 168 -11.88 -4.76 -1.75
N LEU A 169 -11.25 -3.70 -1.24
CA LEU A 169 -11.80 -2.34 -1.29
C LEU A 169 -11.98 -1.86 -2.73
N ASP A 170 -11.01 -2.13 -3.60
CA ASP A 170 -11.08 -1.79 -5.02
C ASP A 170 -12.22 -2.56 -5.72
N ALA A 171 -12.37 -3.86 -5.44
CA ALA A 171 -13.47 -4.67 -5.95
C ALA A 171 -14.85 -4.17 -5.47
N ILE A 172 -14.99 -3.83 -4.18
CA ILE A 172 -16.21 -3.26 -3.62
C ILE A 172 -16.52 -1.92 -4.29
N LYS A 173 -15.52 -1.07 -4.49
CA LYS A 173 -15.69 0.23 -5.17
C LYS A 173 -16.21 0.06 -6.60
N ILE A 174 -15.68 -0.90 -7.36
CA ILE A 174 -16.16 -1.23 -8.70
C ILE A 174 -17.62 -1.69 -8.64
N SER A 175 -17.94 -2.65 -7.78
CA SER A 175 -19.30 -3.18 -7.62
C SER A 175 -20.31 -2.10 -7.25
N LEU A 176 -19.96 -1.21 -6.31
CA LEU A 176 -20.80 -0.06 -5.93
C LEU A 176 -21.04 0.90 -7.10
N ASN A 177 -20.01 1.22 -7.87
CA ASN A 177 -20.14 2.10 -9.03
C ASN A 177 -21.06 1.51 -10.12
N ILE A 178 -20.97 0.20 -10.36
CA ILE A 178 -21.88 -0.51 -11.27
C ILE A 178 -23.31 -0.45 -10.73
N GLY A 179 -23.49 -0.73 -9.44
CA GLY A 179 -24.79 -0.66 -8.77
C GLY A 179 -25.43 0.73 -8.84
N PHE A 180 -24.68 1.79 -8.53
CA PHE A 180 -25.15 3.17 -8.64
C PHE A 180 -25.51 3.55 -10.07
N SER A 181 -24.71 3.12 -11.05
CA SER A 181 -25.01 3.39 -12.45
C SER A 181 -26.29 2.68 -12.89
N LYS A 182 -26.52 1.44 -12.43
CA LYS A 182 -27.77 0.72 -12.69
C LYS A 182 -28.98 1.37 -12.03
N MET A 183 -28.83 1.90 -10.82
CA MET A 183 -29.89 2.68 -10.15
C MET A 183 -30.25 3.94 -10.93
N ASN A 184 -29.25 4.65 -11.47
CA ASN A 184 -29.47 5.82 -12.31
C ASN A 184 -30.20 5.45 -13.62
N GLU A 185 -29.77 4.38 -14.29
CA GLU A 185 -30.46 3.87 -15.49
C GLU A 185 -31.96 3.59 -15.19
N ILE A 186 -32.26 2.88 -14.10
CA ILE A 186 -33.65 2.58 -13.72
C ILE A 186 -34.45 3.85 -13.44
N LYS A 187 -33.84 4.83 -12.78
CA LYS A 187 -34.49 6.11 -12.49
C LYS A 187 -34.81 6.89 -13.77
N GLU A 188 -33.88 6.95 -14.72
CA GLU A 188 -34.08 7.60 -16.02
C GLU A 188 -35.20 6.94 -16.83
N ILE A 189 -35.26 5.60 -16.83
CA ILE A 189 -36.35 4.84 -17.46
C ILE A 189 -37.68 5.22 -16.82
N TYR A 190 -37.75 5.19 -15.48
CA TYR A 190 -38.97 5.50 -14.75
C TYR A 190 -39.48 6.93 -15.04
N GLU A 191 -38.58 7.91 -15.07
CA GLU A 191 -38.92 9.30 -15.40
C GLU A 191 -39.47 9.42 -16.84
N GLN A 192 -38.86 8.74 -17.81
CA GLN A 192 -39.33 8.74 -19.19
C GLN A 192 -40.68 8.04 -19.36
N LEU A 193 -40.91 6.92 -18.67
CA LEU A 193 -42.20 6.24 -18.63
C LEU A 193 -43.29 7.15 -18.02
N TYR A 194 -42.96 7.86 -16.95
CA TYR A 194 -43.89 8.78 -16.28
C TYR A 194 -44.25 9.99 -17.16
N LEU A 195 -43.27 10.57 -17.84
CA LEU A 195 -43.48 11.69 -18.77
C LEU A 195 -44.30 11.25 -20.00
N ASN A 196 -44.13 10.02 -20.46
CA ASN A 196 -44.86 9.44 -21.60
C ASN A 196 -46.06 8.57 -21.19
N ARG A 197 -46.58 8.72 -19.97
CA ARG A 197 -47.62 7.83 -19.41
C ARG A 197 -48.87 7.66 -20.27
N GLU A 198 -49.29 8.68 -21.02
CA GLU A 198 -50.47 8.58 -21.90
C GLU A 198 -50.16 7.70 -23.12
N LYS A 199 -48.96 7.80 -23.69
CA LYS A 199 -48.49 6.89 -24.74
C LYS A 199 -48.40 5.47 -24.25
N VAL A 200 -47.90 5.26 -23.02
CA VAL A 200 -47.85 3.94 -22.38
C VAL A 200 -49.25 3.35 -22.22
N LYS A 201 -50.24 4.14 -21.76
CA LYS A 201 -51.64 3.70 -21.63
C LYS A 201 -52.27 3.31 -22.97
N ASN A 202 -51.94 4.03 -24.03
CA ASN A 202 -52.44 3.79 -25.38
C ASN A 202 -51.65 2.69 -26.11
N ASN A 203 -50.65 2.07 -25.47
CA ASN A 203 -49.73 1.11 -26.08
C ASN A 203 -49.04 1.67 -27.34
N GLU A 204 -48.74 2.96 -27.32
CA GLU A 204 -48.01 3.65 -28.39
C GLU A 204 -46.50 3.48 -28.19
N ASN A 205 -45.80 3.15 -29.26
CA ASN A 205 -44.35 3.04 -29.25
C ASN A 205 -43.67 4.41 -29.14
N PHE A 206 -42.59 4.47 -28.36
CA PHE A 206 -41.68 5.60 -28.29
C PHE A 206 -40.26 5.15 -27.94
N ILE A 207 -39.28 5.98 -28.27
CA ILE A 207 -37.87 5.75 -27.99
C ILE A 207 -37.50 6.40 -26.66
N MET A 208 -36.88 5.64 -25.78
CA MET A 208 -36.23 6.12 -24.57
C MET A 208 -34.72 6.18 -24.80
N THR A 209 -34.07 7.17 -24.22
CA THR A 209 -32.61 7.29 -24.24
C THR A 209 -32.11 7.26 -22.80
N THR A 210 -31.23 6.33 -22.47
CA THR A 210 -30.69 6.17 -21.12
C THR A 210 -29.18 6.03 -21.16
N ASP A 211 -28.53 6.49 -20.10
CA ASP A 211 -27.11 6.28 -19.90
C ASP A 211 -26.91 4.89 -19.29
N VAL A 212 -26.25 3.99 -20.03
CA VAL A 212 -25.94 2.63 -19.60
C VAL A 212 -24.45 2.45 -19.46
N THR A 213 -24.04 1.79 -18.38
CA THR A 213 -22.65 1.39 -18.19
C THR A 213 -22.37 0.08 -18.92
N VAL A 214 -21.37 0.09 -19.78
CA VAL A 214 -20.91 -1.09 -20.52
C VAL A 214 -19.45 -1.41 -20.18
N GLU A 215 -19.14 -2.70 -20.22
CA GLU A 215 -17.78 -3.18 -20.07
C GLU A 215 -16.99 -3.01 -21.36
N LYS A 216 -15.75 -2.54 -21.23
CA LYS A 216 -14.79 -2.43 -22.31
C LYS A 216 -13.47 -3.07 -21.92
N LYS A 217 -12.97 -3.94 -22.80
CA LYS A 217 -11.65 -4.56 -22.63
C LYS A 217 -10.60 -3.63 -23.20
N VAL A 218 -9.59 -3.32 -22.39
CA VAL A 218 -8.45 -2.47 -22.76
C VAL A 218 -7.17 -3.25 -22.57
N ASP A 219 -6.33 -3.29 -23.59
CA ASP A 219 -5.05 -3.98 -23.55
C ASP A 219 -4.14 -3.41 -22.45
N LEU A 220 -3.39 -4.29 -21.81
CA LEU A 220 -2.43 -3.92 -20.78
C LEU A 220 -1.19 -3.25 -21.38
N LYS A 221 -0.70 -2.22 -20.70
CA LYS A 221 0.60 -1.63 -21.00
C LYS A 221 1.71 -2.60 -20.55
N LYS A 222 2.90 -2.44 -21.15
CA LYS A 222 4.07 -3.25 -20.79
C LYS A 222 4.35 -3.15 -19.28
N GLY A 223 4.40 -4.30 -18.61
CA GLY A 223 4.67 -4.41 -17.18
C GLY A 223 3.44 -4.34 -16.28
N GLU A 224 2.24 -4.11 -16.83
CA GLU A 224 1.00 -4.23 -16.07
C GLU A 224 0.59 -5.70 -15.96
N VAL A 225 0.11 -6.10 -14.79
CA VAL A 225 -0.34 -7.45 -14.51
C VAL A 225 -1.76 -7.35 -13.96
N VAL A 226 -2.67 -8.11 -14.55
CA VAL A 226 -4.07 -8.20 -14.10
C VAL A 226 -4.40 -9.66 -13.87
N LEU A 227 -5.08 -9.93 -12.77
CA LEU A 227 -5.56 -11.26 -12.44
C LEU A 227 -7.07 -11.31 -12.53
N GLY A 228 -7.59 -12.22 -13.35
CA GLY A 228 -9.02 -12.50 -13.43
C GLY A 228 -9.35 -13.95 -13.13
N CYS A 229 -10.63 -14.20 -12.85
CA CYS A 229 -11.17 -15.52 -12.51
C CYS A 229 -11.97 -16.09 -13.69
N LEU A 230 -11.68 -17.33 -14.07
CA LEU A 230 -12.34 -18.05 -15.17
C LEU A 230 -13.75 -18.55 -14.82
N LYS A 231 -14.16 -18.52 -13.55
CA LYS A 231 -15.49 -18.98 -13.11
C LYS A 231 -16.53 -17.89 -13.14
N CYS A 232 -16.14 -16.66 -12.81
CA CYS A 232 -17.06 -15.52 -12.77
C CYS A 232 -16.76 -14.47 -13.83
N ASP A 233 -15.75 -14.70 -14.68
CA ASP A 233 -15.26 -13.75 -15.68
C ASP A 233 -15.00 -12.35 -15.11
N GLY A 234 -14.57 -12.30 -13.85
CA GLY A 234 -14.34 -11.06 -13.11
C GLY A 234 -12.86 -10.79 -12.87
N ILE A 235 -12.48 -9.51 -12.83
CA ILE A 235 -11.15 -9.10 -12.38
C ILE A 235 -11.09 -9.18 -10.86
N CYS A 236 -10.10 -9.92 -10.36
CA CYS A 236 -9.88 -10.07 -8.91
C CYS A 236 -8.73 -9.19 -8.41
N HIS A 237 -7.78 -8.80 -9.28
CA HIS A 237 -6.68 -7.92 -8.89
C HIS A 237 -6.17 -7.08 -10.08
N ASP A 238 -6.34 -5.76 -10.02
CA ASP A 238 -5.80 -4.79 -10.99
C ASP A 238 -5.47 -3.45 -10.30
N PRO A 239 -4.21 -2.97 -10.36
CA PRO A 239 -3.04 -3.68 -10.85
C PRO A 239 -2.56 -4.72 -9.83
N CYS A 240 -2.14 -5.88 -10.31
CA CYS A 240 -1.44 -6.87 -9.50
C CYS A 240 0.06 -6.55 -9.46
N HIS A 241 0.65 -6.47 -8.27
CA HIS A 241 2.10 -6.24 -8.10
C HIS A 241 2.90 -7.54 -7.98
N CYS A 242 2.24 -8.69 -8.04
CA CYS A 242 2.90 -9.99 -7.98
C CYS A 242 3.61 -10.27 -9.31
N PRO A 243 4.82 -10.85 -9.28
CA PRO A 243 5.54 -11.17 -10.50
C PRO A 243 4.76 -12.18 -11.35
N HIS A 244 4.77 -11.98 -12.65
CA HIS A 244 4.26 -12.96 -13.61
C HIS A 244 5.34 -14.02 -13.84
N VAL A 245 5.13 -15.23 -13.29
CA VAL A 245 6.17 -16.26 -13.23
C VAL A 245 5.79 -17.46 -14.10
N PHE A 246 6.80 -18.02 -14.76
CA PHE A 246 6.71 -19.30 -15.46
C PHE A 246 7.63 -20.30 -14.76
N GLU A 247 7.10 -21.47 -14.40
CA GLU A 247 7.87 -22.60 -13.86
C GLU A 247 7.70 -23.77 -14.82
N ASP A 248 8.80 -24.37 -15.28
CA ASP A 248 8.82 -25.50 -16.23
C ASP A 248 8.01 -25.28 -17.53
N GLY A 249 7.90 -24.01 -17.96
CA GLY A 249 7.15 -23.62 -19.15
C GLY A 249 5.64 -23.42 -18.92
N GLU A 250 5.15 -23.65 -17.70
CA GLU A 250 3.76 -23.40 -17.32
C GLU A 250 3.60 -22.06 -16.59
N GLU A 251 2.54 -21.33 -16.92
CA GLU A 251 2.20 -20.08 -16.24
C GLU A 251 1.72 -20.37 -14.81
N LYS A 252 2.43 -19.83 -13.82
CA LYS A 252 2.09 -20.01 -12.41
C LYS A 252 1.56 -18.71 -11.83
N VAL A 253 0.31 -18.74 -11.38
CA VAL A 253 -0.29 -17.61 -10.66
C VAL A 253 0.30 -17.56 -9.26
N THR A 254 1.14 -16.55 -9.02
CA THR A 254 1.81 -16.31 -7.73
C THR A 254 1.09 -15.26 -6.87
N CYS A 255 -0.07 -14.79 -7.32
CA CYS A 255 -0.79 -13.74 -6.63
C CYS A 255 -1.17 -14.19 -5.23
N TYR A 256 -0.53 -13.55 -4.24
CA TYR A 256 -0.65 -13.86 -2.82
C TYR A 256 -1.84 -13.16 -2.16
N LEU A 257 -2.81 -12.65 -2.93
CA LEU A 257 -4.12 -12.26 -2.40
C LEU A 257 -4.71 -13.50 -1.76
N HIS A 258 -4.58 -13.52 -0.44
CA HIS A 258 -4.52 -14.75 0.30
C HIS A 258 -5.79 -15.51 0.06
N GLN A 259 -5.60 -16.80 -0.15
CA GLN A 259 -6.68 -17.73 -0.08
C GLN A 259 -7.18 -17.71 1.36
N ASN A 260 -8.49 -17.64 1.59
CA ASN A 260 -9.00 -17.95 2.93
C ASN A 260 -8.50 -19.34 3.38
N GLU A 261 -8.74 -19.75 4.63
CA GLU A 261 -8.31 -21.07 5.15
C GLU A 261 -8.68 -22.24 4.22
N SER A 262 -9.69 -22.08 3.35
CA SER A 262 -10.15 -23.05 2.35
C SER A 262 -9.45 -23.03 0.99
N GLY A 263 -8.49 -22.14 0.73
CA GLY A 263 -7.83 -22.10 -0.58
C GLY A 263 -8.48 -21.17 -1.63
N ASN A 264 -9.39 -20.27 -1.21
CA ASN A 264 -10.22 -19.46 -2.12
C ASN A 264 -9.88 -17.97 -2.11
N CYS A 265 -9.95 -17.35 -3.29
CA CYS A 265 -9.75 -15.93 -3.52
C CYS A 265 -10.68 -15.08 -2.64
N VAL A 266 -10.09 -14.14 -1.90
CA VAL A 266 -10.76 -13.17 -1.03
C VAL A 266 -11.69 -12.18 -1.74
N VAL A 267 -11.56 -12.05 -3.07
CA VAL A 267 -12.39 -11.12 -3.86
C VAL A 267 -13.62 -11.83 -4.44
N CYS A 268 -13.45 -13.00 -5.06
CA CYS A 268 -14.55 -13.69 -5.75
C CYS A 268 -15.02 -14.99 -5.06
N GLY A 269 -14.31 -15.49 -4.04
CA GLY A 269 -14.63 -16.73 -3.34
C GLY A 269 -14.32 -18.02 -4.10
N HIS A 270 -13.83 -17.94 -5.34
CA HIS A 270 -13.43 -19.12 -6.14
C HIS A 270 -12.02 -19.59 -5.81
N SER A 271 -11.70 -20.84 -6.19
CA SER A 271 -10.37 -21.40 -5.97
C SER A 271 -9.31 -20.58 -6.69
N HIS A 272 -8.13 -20.42 -6.09
CA HIS A 272 -6.99 -19.77 -6.76
C HIS A 272 -6.62 -20.44 -8.09
N LYS A 273 -6.89 -21.75 -8.23
CA LYS A 273 -6.65 -22.51 -9.47
C LYS A 273 -7.52 -22.04 -10.64
N ASP A 274 -8.61 -21.35 -10.35
CA ASP A 274 -9.52 -20.78 -11.34
C ASP A 274 -9.05 -19.39 -11.83
N HIS A 275 -7.91 -18.89 -11.36
CA HIS A 275 -7.40 -17.56 -11.73
C HIS A 275 -6.27 -17.66 -12.75
N ARG A 276 -6.19 -16.69 -13.66
CA ARG A 276 -5.12 -16.56 -14.67
C ARG A 276 -4.73 -15.11 -14.86
N TYR A 277 -3.52 -14.89 -15.35
CA TYR A 277 -3.12 -13.55 -15.78
C TYR A 277 -3.87 -13.21 -17.06
N TRP A 278 -4.49 -12.03 -17.08
CA TRP A 278 -5.24 -11.55 -18.23
C TRP A 278 -4.37 -10.66 -19.10
N LYS A 279 -4.67 -10.63 -20.40
CA LYS A 279 -4.00 -9.77 -21.38
C LYS A 279 -4.63 -8.37 -21.50
N TYR A 280 -5.76 -8.17 -20.80
CA TYR A 280 -6.55 -6.96 -20.83
C TYR A 280 -7.08 -6.66 -19.42
N ARG A 281 -7.51 -5.42 -19.21
CA ARG A 281 -8.36 -5.00 -18.09
C ARG A 281 -9.76 -4.64 -18.55
N ILE A 282 -10.72 -4.74 -17.64
CA ILE A 282 -12.10 -4.30 -17.85
C ILE A 282 -12.19 -2.89 -17.29
N VAL A 283 -12.55 -1.96 -18.16
CA VAL A 283 -12.95 -0.61 -17.77
C VAL A 283 -14.43 -0.44 -18.06
N TYR A 284 -15.08 0.44 -17.31
CA TYR A 284 -16.49 0.71 -17.46
C TYR A 284 -16.66 2.08 -18.12
N GLU A 285 -17.40 2.13 -19.22
CA GLU A 285 -17.75 3.37 -19.90
C GLU A 285 -19.27 3.57 -19.92
N THR A 286 -19.70 4.81 -19.78
CA THR A 286 -21.11 5.17 -19.92
C THR A 286 -21.39 5.51 -21.38
N VAL A 287 -22.36 4.83 -21.97
CA VAL A 287 -22.81 5.06 -23.34
C VAL A 287 -24.30 5.36 -23.34
N LYS A 288 -24.73 6.17 -24.32
CA LYS A 288 -26.16 6.40 -24.55
C LYS A 288 -26.74 5.21 -25.28
N LYS A 289 -27.76 4.58 -24.69
CA LYS A 289 -28.55 3.53 -25.34
C LYS A 289 -29.92 4.06 -25.68
N GLN A 290 -30.40 3.72 -26.87
CA GLN A 290 -31.78 3.96 -27.28
C GLN A 290 -32.52 2.62 -27.25
N GLU A 291 -33.67 2.59 -26.59
CA GLU A 291 -34.54 1.42 -26.47
C GLU A 291 -36.00 1.83 -26.70
N THR A 292 -36.81 0.92 -27.22
CA THR A 292 -38.26 1.09 -27.33
C THR A 292 -38.96 0.67 -26.04
N LEU A 293 -40.25 1.02 -25.90
CA LEU A 293 -41.09 0.55 -24.80
C LEU A 293 -41.17 -0.99 -24.76
N GLU A 294 -41.25 -1.63 -25.93
CA GLU A 294 -41.30 -3.09 -26.08
C GLU A 294 -40.01 -3.74 -25.58
N ASP A 295 -38.84 -3.21 -25.96
CA ASP A 295 -37.53 -3.71 -25.49
C ASP A 295 -37.42 -3.68 -23.96
N VAL A 296 -37.87 -2.59 -23.33
CA VAL A 296 -37.85 -2.46 -21.86
C VAL A 296 -38.83 -3.40 -21.19
N PHE A 297 -40.01 -3.63 -21.80
CA PHE A 297 -41.00 -4.57 -21.30
C PHE A 297 -40.52 -6.02 -21.39
N GLU A 298 -39.90 -6.41 -22.51
CA GLU A 298 -39.29 -7.73 -22.68
C GLU A 298 -38.20 -7.98 -21.64
N ARG A 299 -37.26 -7.04 -21.50
CA ARG A 299 -36.18 -7.10 -20.49
C ARG A 299 -36.71 -7.24 -19.06
N TYR A 300 -37.79 -6.53 -18.72
CA TYR A 300 -38.45 -6.66 -17.42
C TYR A 300 -39.04 -8.06 -17.21
N ASN A 301 -39.71 -8.62 -18.23
CA ASN A 301 -40.30 -9.97 -18.16
C ASN A 301 -39.23 -11.07 -18.09
N GLU A 302 -38.10 -10.91 -18.79
CA GLU A 302 -36.94 -11.80 -18.63
C GLU A 302 -36.40 -11.78 -17.20
N GLY A 303 -36.30 -10.60 -16.60
CA GLY A 303 -35.88 -10.43 -15.21
C GLY A 303 -36.79 -11.18 -14.23
N LYS A 304 -38.12 -11.11 -14.44
CA LYS A 304 -39.09 -11.86 -13.62
C LYS A 304 -38.88 -13.38 -13.69
N LYS A 305 -38.61 -13.92 -14.88
CA LYS A 305 -38.42 -15.36 -15.09
C LYS A 305 -37.16 -15.91 -14.41
N LYS A 306 -36.14 -15.08 -14.19
CA LYS A 306 -34.87 -15.49 -13.55
C LYS A 306 -34.92 -15.46 -12.01
N CYS A 307 -35.93 -14.81 -11.41
CA CYS A 307 -36.11 -14.74 -9.96
C CYS A 307 -37.08 -15.81 -9.39
N CYS A 308 -37.72 -16.61 -10.24
CA CYS A 308 -38.53 -17.77 -9.86
C CYS A 308 -37.76 -19.07 -10.11
#